data_AF-A0A537P244-F1
#
_entry.id   AF-A0A537P244-F1
#
_cell.length_a   1.000
_cell.length_b   1.000
_cell.length_c   1.000
_cell.angle_alpha   90.00
_cell.angle_beta   90.00
_cell.angle_gamma   90.00
#
_symmetry.space_group_name_H-M   'P 1'
#
loop_
_entity.id
_entity.type
_entity.pdbx_description
1 polymer ?
#
loop_
_entity_poly.entity_id
_entity_poly.type
_entity_poly.pdbx_seq_one_letter_code
_entity_poly.pdbx_strand_id
1 'polypeptide(L)'
;PYASGVTTTAKNSNAAKLFLNWCLSEEGQTFMIKELGNLTSLRRPPVYPEGFDPKVVKVWLPNFDQYVKLHASWVEEWNKIYGYRQ
;
A
#
# COMPACT_ATOMS: atom_id res chain seq x y z
N PRO A 1 0.34 -1.34 -2.17
CA PRO A 1 1.52 -1.03 -1.33
C PRO A 1 1.10 -0.65 0.09
N TYR A 2 1.69 -1.27 1.11
CA TYR A 2 1.46 -0.88 2.50
C TYR A 2 1.95 0.54 2.74
N ALA A 3 1.14 1.32 3.46
CA ALA A 3 1.54 2.61 4.00
C ALA A 3 1.87 2.42 5.48
N SER A 4 3.05 2.89 5.90
CA SER A 4 3.48 2.87 7.29
C SER A 4 4.14 4.20 7.62
N GLY A 5 3.97 4.65 8.86
CA GLY A 5 4.52 5.90 9.34
C GLY A 5 4.92 5.80 10.81
N VAL A 6 5.82 6.68 11.24
CA VAL A 6 6.18 6.81 12.65
C VAL A 6 5.30 7.88 13.27
N THR A 7 4.54 7.54 14.31
CA THR A 7 3.73 8.52 15.03
C THR A 7 4.62 9.54 15.75
N THR A 8 4.14 10.76 15.89
CA THR A 8 4.87 11.84 16.59
C THR A 8 5.09 11.53 18.08
N THR A 9 4.28 10.63 18.64
CA THR A 9 4.32 10.19 20.04
C THR A 9 5.10 8.88 20.26
N ALA A 10 5.80 8.37 19.23
CA ALA A 10 6.53 7.11 19.33
C ALA A 10 7.65 7.16 20.38
N LYS A 11 7.56 6.31 21.41
CA LYS A 11 8.59 6.17 22.47
C LYS A 11 9.98 5.80 21.94
N ASN A 12 10.02 5.04 20.83
CA ASN A 12 11.26 4.54 20.23
C ASN A 12 11.33 4.93 18.73
N SER A 13 11.27 6.23 18.43
CA SER A 13 11.20 6.74 17.06
C SER A 13 12.37 6.34 16.17
N ASN A 14 13.59 6.20 16.74
CA ASN A 14 14.76 5.75 15.98
C ASN A 14 14.67 4.28 15.56
N ALA A 15 14.20 3.39 16.44
CA ALA A 15 13.98 2.00 16.09
C ALA A 15 12.88 1.85 15.03
N ALA A 16 11.80 2.62 15.15
CA ALA A 16 10.74 2.65 14.14
C ALA A 16 11.25 3.12 12.77
N LYS A 17 12.07 4.18 12.72
CA LYS A 17 12.71 4.65 11.48
C LYS A 17 13.64 3.59 10.89
N LEU A 18 14.44 2.93 11.71
CA LEU A 18 15.34 1.85 11.25
C LEU A 18 14.53 0.71 10.61
N PHE A 19 13.43 0.29 11.25
CA PHE A 19 12.55 -0.71 10.69
C PHE A 19 11.93 -0.27 9.36
N LEU A 20 11.42 0.97 9.27
CA LEU A 20 10.87 1.49 8.01
C LEU A 20 11.92 1.59 6.90
N ASN A 21 13.16 1.94 7.24
CA ASN A 21 14.27 1.93 6.29
C ASN A 21 14.53 0.53 5.76
N TRP A 22 14.50 -0.50 6.62
CA TRP A 22 14.58 -1.89 6.16
C TRP A 22 13.37 -2.28 5.31
N CYS A 23 12.15 -1.92 5.70
CA CYS A 23 10.96 -2.18 4.90
C CYS A 23 11.05 -1.55 3.49
N LEU A 24 11.77 -0.43 3.34
CA LEU A 24 12.00 0.26 2.07
C LEU A 24 13.36 -0.07 1.42
N SER A 25 14.10 -1.06 1.93
CA SER A 25 15.31 -1.56 1.30
C SER A 25 14.97 -2.59 0.21
N GLU A 26 15.94 -2.92 -0.65
CA GLU A 26 15.78 -4.01 -1.62
C GLU A 26 15.51 -5.36 -0.93
N GLU A 27 16.17 -5.62 0.20
CA GLU A 27 16.00 -6.84 1.00
C GLU A 27 14.58 -6.94 1.55
N GLY A 28 14.11 -5.91 2.26
CA GLY A 28 12.78 -5.90 2.85
C GLY A 28 11.68 -5.97 1.80
N GLN A 29 11.84 -5.26 0.67
CA GLN A 29 10.88 -5.30 -0.43
C GLN A 29 10.86 -6.67 -1.12
N THR A 30 12.03 -7.32 -1.28
CA THR A 30 12.10 -8.70 -1.80
C THR A 30 11.36 -9.68 -0.90
N PHE A 31 11.59 -9.60 0.42
CA PHE A 31 10.87 -10.43 1.40
C PHE A 31 9.35 -10.22 1.28
N MET A 32 8.90 -8.96 1.28
CA MET A 32 7.47 -8.61 1.21
C MET A 32 6.80 -9.12 -0.07
N ILE A 33 7.51 -9.13 -1.20
CA ILE A 33 6.98 -9.65 -2.46
C ILE A 33 6.86 -11.17 -2.41
N LYS A 34 7.91 -11.86 -1.96
CA LYS A 34 7.96 -13.34 -1.96
C LYS A 34 7.04 -13.97 -0.92
N GLU A 35 7.09 -13.45 0.31
CA GLU A 35 6.44 -14.09 1.44
C GLU A 35 5.01 -13.59 1.66
N LEU A 36 4.71 -12.35 1.27
CA LEU A 36 3.39 -11.73 1.51
C LEU A 36 2.61 -11.41 0.22
N GLY A 37 3.19 -11.67 -0.96
CA GLY A 37 2.53 -11.40 -2.24
C GLY A 37 2.34 -9.92 -2.56
N ASN A 38 3.12 -9.03 -1.93
CA ASN A 38 2.99 -7.59 -2.14
C ASN A 38 3.56 -7.15 -3.49
N LEU A 39 3.10 -5.98 -3.95
CA LEU A 39 3.80 -5.18 -4.96
C LEU A 39 4.72 -4.16 -4.28
N THR A 40 5.87 -3.90 -4.89
CA THR A 40 6.89 -2.99 -4.35
C THR A 40 6.54 -1.51 -4.56
N SER A 41 6.97 -0.67 -3.60
CA SER A 41 6.96 0.79 -3.72
C SER A 41 8.25 1.35 -4.33
N LEU A 42 9.25 0.51 -4.60
CA LEU A 42 10.52 0.96 -5.18
C LEU A 42 10.36 1.28 -6.67
N ARG A 43 11.08 2.32 -7.12
CA ARG A 43 11.10 2.71 -8.54
C ARG A 43 11.62 1.58 -9.44
N ARG A 44 12.57 0.80 -8.93
CA ARG A 44 13.08 -0.42 -9.58
C ARG A 44 12.64 -1.60 -8.72
N PRO A 45 11.70 -2.43 -9.19
CA PRO A 45 11.30 -3.64 -8.49
C PRO A 45 12.50 -4.59 -8.32
N PRO A 46 12.79 -5.07 -7.09
CA PRO A 46 13.87 -6.02 -6.88
C PRO A 46 13.50 -7.41 -7.42
N VAL A 47 12.21 -7.77 -7.34
CA VAL A 47 11.60 -8.96 -7.96
C VAL A 47 10.13 -8.65 -8.30
N TYR A 48 9.51 -9.49 -9.12
CA TYR A 48 8.07 -9.47 -9.38
C TYR A 48 7.40 -10.69 -8.74
N PRO A 49 6.15 -10.56 -8.25
CA PRO A 49 5.37 -11.72 -7.82
C PRO A 49 5.20 -12.74 -8.95
N GLU A 50 5.04 -14.01 -8.60
CA GLU A 50 4.73 -15.05 -9.57
C GLU A 50 3.44 -14.70 -10.36
N GLY A 51 3.49 -14.84 -11.68
CA GLY A 51 2.38 -14.50 -12.58
C GLY A 51 2.21 -13.01 -12.89
N PHE A 52 2.98 -12.11 -12.28
CA PHE A 52 2.93 -10.67 -12.58
C PHE A 52 3.91 -10.30 -13.70
N ASP A 53 3.38 -9.99 -14.90
CA ASP A 53 4.16 -9.40 -15.99
C ASP A 53 3.94 -7.88 -16.05
N PRO A 54 4.94 -7.04 -15.75
CA PRO A 54 4.81 -5.57 -15.80
C PRO A 54 4.58 -5.01 -17.22
N LYS A 55 4.82 -5.80 -18.28
CA LYS A 55 4.55 -5.39 -19.67
C LYS A 55 3.08 -5.52 -20.04
N VAL A 56 2.39 -6.45 -19.38
CA VAL A 56 0.96 -6.76 -19.62
C VAL A 56 0.09 -6.09 -18.55
N VAL A 57 0.48 -6.22 -17.28
CA VAL A 57 -0.27 -5.75 -16.13
C VAL A 57 0.24 -4.38 -15.69
N LYS A 58 -0.63 -3.36 -15.78
CA LYS A 58 -0.34 -2.02 -15.29
C LYS A 58 -0.91 -1.85 -13.89
N VAL A 59 -0.07 -1.44 -12.95
CA VAL A 59 -0.52 -1.06 -11.61
C VAL A 59 -1.33 0.22 -11.74
N TRP A 60 -2.58 0.17 -11.32
CA TRP A 60 -3.44 1.33 -11.20
C TRP A 60 -3.45 1.82 -9.75
N LEU A 61 -3.26 3.13 -9.57
CA LEU A 61 -3.45 3.79 -8.29
C LEU A 61 -4.52 4.87 -8.49
N PRO A 62 -5.45 5.03 -7.53
CA PRO A 62 -6.44 6.09 -7.61
C PRO A 62 -5.76 7.45 -7.56
N ASN A 63 -6.40 8.45 -8.17
CA ASN A 63 -6.08 9.83 -7.85
C ASN A 63 -6.49 10.09 -6.38
N PHE A 64 -5.52 10.34 -5.52
CA PHE A 64 -5.76 10.46 -4.08
C PHE A 64 -6.65 11.66 -3.73
N ASP A 65 -6.52 12.79 -4.43
CA ASP A 65 -7.37 13.96 -4.19
C ASP A 65 -8.83 13.66 -4.54
N GLN A 66 -9.06 12.95 -5.64
CA GLN A 66 -10.41 12.49 -6.00
C GLN A 66 -10.94 11.48 -5.00
N TYR A 67 -10.13 10.50 -4.60
CA TYR A 67 -10.51 9.53 -3.57
C TYR A 67 -10.97 10.22 -2.29
N VAL A 68 -10.17 11.15 -1.75
CA VAL A 68 -10.51 11.88 -0.52
C VAL A 68 -11.83 12.65 -0.67
N LYS A 69 -12.06 13.30 -1.81
CA LYS A 69 -13.28 14.08 -2.07
C LYS A 69 -14.54 13.22 -2.24
N LEU A 70 -14.41 12.06 -2.89
CA LEU A 70 -15.55 11.24 -3.32
C LEU A 70 -15.89 10.10 -2.36
N HIS A 71 -14.93 9.66 -1.55
CA HIS A 71 -15.05 8.44 -0.74
C HIS A 71 -16.30 8.42 0.14
N ALA A 72 -16.58 9.51 0.87
CA ALA A 72 -17.71 9.54 1.81
C ALA A 72 -19.07 9.36 1.09
N SER A 73 -19.33 10.14 0.04
CA SER A 73 -20.60 10.06 -0.70
C SER A 73 -20.77 8.72 -1.42
N TRP A 74 -19.69 8.16 -1.96
CA TRP A 74 -19.74 6.86 -2.63
C TRP A 74 -19.99 5.70 -1.66
N VAL A 75 -19.41 5.75 -0.46
CA VAL A 75 -19.70 4.74 0.58
C VAL A 75 -21.16 4.82 1.02
N GLU A 76 -21.73 6.01 1.17
CA GLU A 76 -23.15 6.17 1.49
C GLU A 76 -24.06 5.60 0.40
N GLU A 77 -23.77 5.92 -0.86
CA GLU A 77 -24.50 5.39 -2.02
C GLU A 77 -24.39 3.86 -2.09
N TRP A 78 -23.18 3.32 -1.89
CA TRP A 78 -22.92 1.88 -1.87
C TRP A 78 -23.75 1.18 -0.78
N ASN A 79 -23.77 1.72 0.44
CA ASN A 79 -24.55 1.17 1.55
C ASN A 79 -26.06 1.10 1.21
N LYS A 80 -26.58 2.12 0.51
CA LYS A 80 -27.96 2.16 0.06
C LYS A 80 -28.23 1.13 -1.04
N ILE A 81 -27.37 1.04 -2.06
CA ILE A 81 -27.53 0.11 -3.19
C ILE A 81 -27.48 -1.35 -2.72
N TYR A 82 -26.56 -1.67 -1.81
CA TYR A 82 -26.29 -3.05 -1.40
C TYR A 82 -26.85 -3.42 -0.02
N GLY A 83 -27.59 -2.52 0.64
CA GLY A 83 -28.27 -2.80 1.91
C GLY A 83 -27.34 -3.08 3.09
N TYR A 84 -26.16 -2.45 3.12
CA TYR A 84 -25.14 -2.69 4.15
C TYR A 84 -25.10 -1.57 5.18
N ARG A 85 -25.00 -1.93 6.47
CA ARG A 85 -24.97 -0.99 7.62
C ARG A 85 -26.08 0.05 7.60
N GLN A 86 -27.31 -0.40 7.33
CA GLN A 86 -28.53 0.39 7.52
C GLN A 86 -28.94 0.44 8.99
#